data_AF-A0A2G9QJW4-F1
#
_entry.id   AF-A0A2G9QJW4-F1
#
_cell.length_a   1.000
_cell.length_b   1.000
_cell.length_c   1.000
_cell.angle_alpha   90.00
_cell.angle_beta   90.00
_cell.angle_gamma   90.00
#
_symmetry.space_group_name_H-M   'P 1'
#
loop_
_entity.id
_entity.type
_entity.pdbx_description
1 polymer ?
#
loop_
_entity_poly.entity_id
_entity_poly.type
_entity_poly.pdbx_seq_one_letter_code
_entity_poly.pdbx_strand_id
1 'polypeptide(L)'
;MSPRRGQNSALTIVGQLASLKFLFLAAGGSNYIRDCKLSLPSAMIGLTVTPEVALVDESIKIQAWGLPPQELITLRAWLEDEKGEIFHSRAFYRTDDDGNVDLECTPATGGDFHGVHPMGLFWALKPVTPFLRLVKRNIKGSPFYVHVELYCRIEISSSPEDPPIASKIVERWYSSPRVERVQIREGRIRGALFLPQGEGPFPGVIDMFGGVGGLLEFRSGLLASHGFASLALAYFAYEDLPNFLGDVDLKYFEEAAQFLCNHPK
;
A
#
# COMPACT_ATOMS: atom_id res chain seq x y z
N MET A 1 -27.23 51.12 34.79
CA MET A 1 -28.62 51.07 35.30
C MET A 1 -29.36 49.95 34.59
N SER A 2 -29.64 48.86 35.31
CA SER A 2 -30.78 47.96 35.02
C SER A 2 -32.08 48.70 35.42
N PRO A 3 -33.30 48.31 34.99
CA PRO A 3 -33.95 47.03 35.37
C PRO A 3 -34.81 46.35 34.26
N ARG A 4 -34.89 45.00 34.23
CA ARG A 4 -36.00 44.08 34.68
C ARG A 4 -37.37 44.28 33.98
N ARG A 5 -38.25 43.31 33.73
CA ARG A 5 -38.38 41.84 33.85
C ARG A 5 -39.76 41.49 33.22
N GLY A 6 -39.96 40.23 32.84
CA GLY A 6 -41.28 39.59 32.67
C GLY A 6 -41.22 38.50 31.59
N GLN A 7 -40.81 37.26 31.89
CA GLN A 7 -41.63 36.14 32.39
C GLN A 7 -42.99 35.98 31.70
N ASN A 8 -43.16 34.90 30.91
CA ASN A 8 -44.14 33.85 31.23
C ASN A 8 -43.91 32.58 30.42
N SER A 9 -44.39 31.50 31.02
CA SER A 9 -44.02 30.09 30.88
C SER A 9 -45.09 29.28 30.13
N ALA A 10 -44.71 28.02 29.81
CA ALA A 10 -45.57 26.85 29.52
C ALA A 10 -46.28 26.84 28.15
N LEU A 11 -46.48 25.73 27.43
CA LEU A 11 -46.91 24.40 27.87
C LEU A 11 -46.63 23.35 26.77
N THR A 12 -46.41 22.12 27.21
CA THR A 12 -46.34 20.82 26.51
C THR A 12 -47.49 20.52 25.53
N ILE A 13 -47.19 19.93 24.35
CA ILE A 13 -48.09 18.97 23.67
C ILE A 13 -47.28 17.78 23.10
N VAL A 14 -47.84 16.60 23.37
CA VAL A 14 -47.45 15.23 23.05
C VAL A 14 -47.73 14.90 21.58
N GLY A 15 -46.91 14.04 20.96
CA GLY A 15 -47.20 13.46 19.64
C GLY A 15 -46.41 12.18 19.37
N GLN A 16 -46.93 11.04 19.84
CA GLN A 16 -46.63 9.71 19.31
C GLN A 16 -47.28 9.53 17.93
N LEU A 17 -46.59 8.87 17.01
CA LEU A 17 -47.08 8.02 15.91
C LEU A 17 -45.82 7.47 15.21
N ALA A 18 -45.70 6.26 14.70
CA ALA A 18 -46.32 4.95 14.84
C ALA A 18 -45.47 4.04 13.93
N SER A 19 -45.24 2.81 14.37
CA SER A 19 -44.50 1.77 13.66
C SER A 19 -44.99 1.55 12.22
N LEU A 20 -44.05 1.25 11.30
CA LEU A 20 -44.38 0.49 10.10
C LEU A 20 -43.35 -0.63 9.89
N LYS A 21 -43.67 -1.79 10.46
CA LYS A 21 -43.10 -3.09 10.09
C LYS A 21 -43.69 -3.48 8.75
N PHE A 22 -42.87 -3.59 7.70
CA PHE A 22 -43.25 -4.32 6.50
C PHE A 22 -42.86 -5.79 6.64
N LEU A 23 -43.89 -6.60 6.85
CA LEU A 23 -43.86 -8.05 6.69
C LEU A 23 -44.15 -8.33 5.20
N PHE A 24 -43.20 -8.91 4.47
CA PHE A 24 -43.49 -9.54 3.19
C PHE A 24 -43.23 -11.04 3.30
N LEU A 25 -44.29 -11.82 3.08
CA LEU A 25 -44.30 -13.26 2.99
C LEU A 25 -44.66 -13.63 1.55
N ALA A 26 -43.72 -14.24 0.83
CA ALA A 26 -43.93 -15.09 -0.36
C ALA A 26 -42.59 -15.81 -0.61
N ALA A 27 -42.40 -17.06 -0.18
CA ALA A 27 -42.88 -18.30 -0.80
C ALA A 27 -42.26 -18.57 -2.17
N GLY A 28 -41.27 -19.49 -2.18
CA GLY A 28 -40.99 -20.38 -3.31
C GLY A 28 -39.74 -20.08 -4.13
N GLY A 29 -38.72 -20.94 -4.01
CA GLY A 29 -37.84 -21.26 -5.13
C GLY A 29 -36.34 -21.18 -4.86
N SER A 30 -35.71 -22.36 -4.83
CA SER A 30 -34.28 -22.63 -5.03
C SER A 30 -33.34 -22.38 -3.84
N ASN A 31 -33.29 -23.40 -2.96
CA ASN A 31 -32.19 -23.63 -2.03
C ASN A 31 -30.88 -23.86 -2.81
N TYR A 32 -30.04 -22.83 -2.90
CA TYR A 32 -28.62 -22.94 -3.26
C TYR A 32 -27.76 -22.03 -2.35
N ILE A 33 -28.08 -21.99 -1.05
CA ILE A 33 -27.09 -21.60 -0.04
C ILE A 33 -26.50 -22.91 0.47
N ARG A 34 -25.42 -23.37 -0.17
CA ARG A 34 -24.54 -24.36 0.45
C ARG A 34 -23.76 -23.61 1.52
N ASP A 35 -24.23 -23.75 2.76
CA ASP A 35 -23.40 -23.57 3.93
C ASP A 35 -22.08 -24.33 3.71
N CYS A 36 -20.97 -23.60 3.64
CA CYS A 36 -19.62 -24.16 3.65
C CYS A 36 -19.27 -24.65 5.07
N LYS A 37 -20.19 -25.39 5.69
CA LYS A 37 -20.10 -26.04 6.99
C LYS A 37 -20.66 -27.46 6.89
N LEU A 38 -20.15 -28.22 5.91
CA LEU A 38 -20.35 -29.66 5.87
C LEU A 38 -18.98 -30.35 6.02
N SER A 39 -18.71 -30.73 7.28
CA SER A 39 -17.88 -31.85 7.70
C SER A 39 -16.64 -32.15 6.86
N LEU A 40 -15.64 -31.27 6.96
CA LEU A 40 -14.25 -31.68 6.83
C LEU A 40 -13.69 -31.81 8.26
N PRO A 41 -12.74 -32.74 8.54
CA PRO A 41 -11.93 -32.60 9.75
C PRO A 41 -11.40 -31.17 9.74
N SER A 42 -11.36 -30.51 10.90
CA SER A 42 -10.99 -29.08 11.05
C SER A 42 -9.59 -28.80 10.51
N ALA A 43 -9.45 -28.80 9.18
CA ALA A 43 -8.25 -28.49 8.46
C ALA A 43 -8.03 -27.02 8.71
N MET A 44 -6.92 -26.72 9.37
CA MET A 44 -6.54 -25.34 9.66
C MET A 44 -6.26 -24.66 8.32
N ILE A 45 -7.20 -23.83 7.86
CA ILE A 45 -6.99 -22.96 6.70
C ILE A 45 -5.83 -22.03 7.04
N GLY A 46 -4.86 -21.96 6.13
CA GLY A 46 -3.67 -21.16 6.34
C GLY A 46 -3.35 -20.28 5.14
N LEU A 47 -2.66 -19.17 5.44
CA LEU A 47 -2.10 -18.23 4.50
C LEU A 47 -0.68 -17.90 4.96
N THR A 48 0.31 -18.16 4.11
CA THR A 48 1.70 -17.73 4.30
C THR A 48 2.03 -16.63 3.33
N VAL A 49 2.84 -15.69 3.82
CA VAL A 49 3.58 -14.76 2.99
C VAL A 49 5.03 -14.79 3.44
N THR A 50 5.96 -15.00 2.52
CA THR A 50 7.38 -15.17 2.88
C THR A 50 8.29 -14.48 1.87
N PRO A 51 9.20 -13.60 2.31
CA PRO A 51 9.33 -13.07 3.68
C PRO A 51 8.16 -12.14 4.08
N GLU A 52 7.87 -12.03 5.38
CA GLU A 52 6.89 -11.05 5.91
C GLU A 52 7.47 -9.62 5.96
N VAL A 53 8.80 -9.48 5.88
CA VAL A 53 9.51 -8.20 5.84
C VAL A 53 10.47 -8.22 4.66
N ALA A 54 10.32 -7.27 3.74
CA ALA A 54 11.18 -7.17 2.55
C ALA A 54 11.23 -5.74 1.99
N LEU A 55 12.24 -5.45 1.18
CA LEU A 55 12.26 -4.23 0.37
C LEU A 55 11.15 -4.28 -0.69
N VAL A 56 10.65 -3.12 -1.11
CA VAL A 56 9.52 -3.03 -2.05
C VAL A 56 9.81 -3.64 -3.43
N ASP A 57 11.08 -3.77 -3.79
CA ASP A 57 11.56 -4.36 -5.04
C ASP A 57 11.98 -5.84 -4.92
N GLU A 58 11.93 -6.41 -3.72
CA GLU A 58 12.17 -7.85 -3.50
C GLU A 58 10.91 -8.68 -3.72
N SER A 59 11.06 -9.88 -4.26
CA SER A 59 9.93 -10.80 -4.48
C SER A 59 9.48 -11.45 -3.16
N ILE A 60 8.18 -11.76 -3.07
CA ILE A 60 7.61 -12.54 -1.97
C ILE A 60 6.80 -13.71 -2.51
N LYS A 61 6.72 -14.77 -1.71
CA LYS A 61 5.92 -15.96 -1.98
C LYS A 61 4.64 -15.92 -1.18
N ILE A 62 3.52 -16.23 -1.81
CA ILE A 62 2.20 -16.29 -1.16
C ILE A 62 1.60 -17.66 -1.45
N GLN A 63 1.22 -18.36 -0.39
CA GLN A 63 0.59 -19.67 -0.48
C GLN A 63 -0.62 -19.74 0.47
N ALA A 64 -1.66 -20.42 0.04
CA ALA A 64 -2.83 -20.73 0.85
C ALA A 64 -3.12 -22.23 0.80
N TRP A 65 -3.59 -22.81 1.90
CA TRP A 65 -3.85 -24.25 2.02
C TRP A 65 -5.01 -24.55 2.96
N GLY A 66 -5.46 -25.81 2.93
CA GLY A 66 -6.58 -26.29 3.75
C GLY A 66 -7.94 -25.79 3.25
N LEU A 67 -8.01 -25.29 2.01
CA LEU A 67 -9.23 -24.82 1.38
C LEU A 67 -10.00 -26.01 0.77
N PRO A 68 -11.30 -25.87 0.47
CA PRO A 68 -12.01 -26.89 -0.29
C PRO A 68 -11.34 -27.10 -1.67
N PRO A 69 -11.15 -28.35 -2.13
CA PRO A 69 -10.55 -28.65 -3.44
C PRO A 69 -11.36 -28.11 -4.60
N GLN A 70 -10.67 -27.69 -5.68
CA GLN A 70 -11.27 -27.22 -6.94
C GLN A 70 -12.25 -26.04 -6.81
N GLU A 71 -12.23 -25.30 -5.70
CA GLU A 71 -13.10 -24.15 -5.44
C GLU A 71 -12.46 -22.82 -5.84
N LEU A 72 -13.31 -21.83 -6.15
CA LEU A 72 -12.86 -20.48 -6.44
C LEU A 72 -12.71 -19.65 -5.16
N ILE A 73 -11.51 -19.10 -4.97
CA ILE A 73 -11.16 -18.25 -3.82
C ILE A 73 -10.69 -16.87 -4.30
N THR A 74 -10.72 -15.90 -3.40
CA THR A 74 -10.18 -14.56 -3.64
C THR A 74 -9.00 -14.31 -2.73
N LEU A 75 -7.90 -13.86 -3.33
CA LEU A 75 -6.82 -13.19 -2.61
C LEU A 75 -6.90 -11.70 -2.90
N ARG A 76 -6.89 -10.90 -1.84
CA ARG A 76 -6.93 -9.44 -1.89
C ARG A 76 -5.68 -8.90 -1.22
N ALA A 77 -5.06 -7.89 -1.83
CA ALA A 77 -4.03 -7.09 -1.17
C ALA A 77 -4.51 -5.66 -1.02
N TRP A 78 -4.20 -5.02 0.10
CA TRP A 78 -4.48 -3.60 0.28
C TRP A 78 -3.47 -2.94 1.22
N LEU A 79 -3.35 -1.62 1.10
CA LEU A 79 -2.57 -0.78 2.01
C LEU A 79 -3.22 0.59 2.14
N GLU A 80 -2.92 1.27 3.23
CA GLU A 80 -3.21 2.68 3.45
C GLU A 80 -1.92 3.49 3.25
N ASP A 81 -1.98 4.55 2.44
CA ASP A 81 -0.83 5.41 2.20
C ASP A 81 -0.62 6.45 3.33
N GLU A 82 0.40 7.29 3.19
CA GLU A 82 0.74 8.30 4.21
C GLU A 82 -0.30 9.43 4.36
N LYS A 83 -1.31 9.47 3.48
CA LYS A 83 -2.42 10.43 3.50
C LYS A 83 -3.74 9.78 3.96
N GLY A 84 -3.74 8.50 4.28
CA GLY A 84 -4.95 7.76 4.65
C GLY A 84 -5.72 7.21 3.44
N GLU A 85 -5.14 7.24 2.24
CA GLU A 85 -5.80 6.77 1.02
C GLU A 85 -5.55 5.28 0.81
N ILE A 86 -6.62 4.54 0.50
CA ILE A 86 -6.55 3.09 0.37
C ILE A 86 -6.22 2.71 -1.08
N PHE A 87 -5.24 1.84 -1.22
CA PHE A 87 -4.92 1.15 -2.46
C PHE A 87 -5.22 -0.33 -2.28
N HIS A 88 -5.82 -0.97 -3.28
CA HIS A 88 -6.15 -2.37 -3.22
C HIS A 88 -5.98 -3.06 -4.58
N SER A 89 -5.87 -4.39 -4.54
CA SER A 89 -5.92 -5.26 -5.69
C SER A 89 -6.56 -6.59 -5.27
N ARG A 90 -7.03 -7.36 -6.24
CA ARG A 90 -7.53 -8.71 -6.02
C ARG A 90 -7.31 -9.59 -7.23
N ALA A 91 -7.19 -10.88 -6.95
CA ALA A 91 -7.23 -11.91 -7.97
C ALA A 91 -7.98 -13.15 -7.47
N PHE A 92 -8.57 -13.85 -8.42
CA PHE A 92 -9.33 -15.06 -8.18
C PHE A 92 -8.49 -16.27 -8.56
N TYR A 93 -8.46 -17.27 -7.70
CA TYR A 93 -7.71 -18.50 -7.92
C TYR A 93 -8.63 -19.70 -7.76
N ARG A 94 -8.31 -20.79 -8.46
CA ARG A 94 -8.92 -22.09 -8.22
C ARG A 94 -7.95 -22.92 -7.40
N THR A 95 -8.42 -23.50 -6.31
CA THR A 95 -7.61 -24.44 -5.50
C THR A 95 -7.34 -25.72 -6.27
N ASP A 96 -6.21 -26.37 -6.01
CA ASP A 96 -5.90 -27.69 -6.55
C ASP A 96 -6.74 -28.81 -5.91
N ASP A 97 -6.44 -30.07 -6.27
CA ASP A 97 -7.13 -31.25 -5.73
C ASP A 97 -6.89 -31.46 -4.22
N ASP A 98 -5.83 -30.86 -3.68
CA ASP A 98 -5.46 -30.91 -2.27
C ASP A 98 -5.94 -29.67 -1.49
N GLY A 99 -6.59 -28.71 -2.15
CA GLY A 99 -7.09 -27.50 -1.52
C GLY A 99 -6.03 -26.40 -1.31
N ASN A 100 -5.01 -26.36 -2.16
CA ASN A 100 -3.91 -25.40 -2.08
C ASN A 100 -3.91 -24.41 -3.26
N VAL A 101 -3.28 -23.27 -3.03
CA VAL A 101 -2.97 -22.25 -4.04
C VAL A 101 -1.55 -21.75 -3.77
N ASP A 102 -0.69 -21.81 -4.79
CA ASP A 102 0.65 -21.23 -4.77
C ASP A 102 0.78 -20.24 -5.92
N LEU A 103 1.02 -18.97 -5.60
CA LEU A 103 1.02 -17.90 -6.60
C LEU A 103 2.21 -17.99 -7.57
N GLU A 104 3.22 -18.82 -7.27
CA GLU A 104 4.33 -19.10 -8.19
C GLU A 104 3.91 -19.94 -9.41
N CYS A 105 2.86 -20.76 -9.30
CA CYS A 105 2.47 -21.70 -10.34
C CYS A 105 0.96 -21.75 -10.63
N THR A 106 0.11 -21.32 -9.70
CA THR A 106 -1.33 -21.26 -9.89
C THR A 106 -1.71 -19.99 -10.67
N PRO A 107 -2.35 -20.08 -11.84
CA PRO A 107 -2.77 -18.91 -12.59
C PRO A 107 -3.96 -18.22 -11.93
N ALA A 108 -3.93 -16.89 -11.88
CA ALA A 108 -5.10 -16.08 -11.59
C ALA A 108 -6.13 -16.26 -12.71
N THR A 109 -7.35 -16.64 -12.33
CA THR A 109 -8.50 -16.85 -13.23
C THR A 109 -9.25 -15.56 -13.57
N GLY A 110 -8.97 -14.46 -12.85
CA GLY A 110 -9.56 -13.15 -13.08
C GLY A 110 -9.34 -12.22 -11.89
N GLY A 111 -10.02 -11.07 -11.91
CA GLY A 111 -9.83 -9.99 -10.95
C GLY A 111 -9.14 -8.80 -11.61
N ASP A 112 -8.14 -8.24 -10.95
CA ASP A 112 -7.35 -7.12 -11.48
C ASP A 112 -6.26 -7.57 -12.46
N PHE A 113 -5.97 -8.87 -12.53
CA PHE A 113 -5.05 -9.48 -13.49
C PHE A 113 -5.43 -10.96 -13.75
N HIS A 114 -4.81 -11.57 -14.75
CA HIS A 114 -5.03 -12.96 -15.16
C HIS A 114 -3.70 -13.62 -15.54
N GLY A 115 -3.54 -14.92 -15.25
CA GLY A 115 -2.33 -15.68 -15.53
C GLY A 115 -1.41 -15.86 -14.31
N VAL A 116 -0.24 -16.46 -14.51
CA VAL A 116 0.73 -16.72 -13.43
C VAL A 116 1.55 -15.47 -13.17
N HIS A 117 1.19 -14.73 -12.12
CA HIS A 117 1.84 -13.49 -11.72
C HIS A 117 2.05 -13.49 -10.20
N PRO A 118 3.20 -13.97 -9.70
CA PRO A 118 3.42 -14.12 -8.25
C PRO A 118 3.32 -12.80 -7.49
N MET A 119 3.83 -11.72 -8.08
CA MET A 119 3.75 -10.36 -7.55
C MET A 119 2.53 -9.57 -8.06
N GLY A 120 1.57 -10.25 -8.69
CA GLY A 120 0.34 -9.70 -9.26
C GLY A 120 -0.39 -8.73 -8.33
N LEU A 121 -0.61 -9.18 -7.10
CA LEU A 121 -1.32 -8.41 -6.07
C LEU A 121 -0.60 -7.09 -5.71
N PHE A 122 0.71 -6.97 -5.90
CA PHE A 122 1.46 -5.77 -5.54
C PHE A 122 1.49 -4.73 -6.65
N TRP A 123 1.79 -5.14 -7.89
CA TRP A 123 1.86 -4.19 -9.00
C TRP A 123 0.47 -3.78 -9.50
N ALA A 124 -0.56 -4.59 -9.24
CA ALA A 124 -1.95 -4.28 -9.62
C ALA A 124 -2.69 -3.42 -8.57
N LEU A 125 -2.01 -2.97 -7.51
CA LEU A 125 -2.60 -2.05 -6.53
C LEU A 125 -3.09 -0.78 -7.23
N LYS A 126 -4.37 -0.46 -7.02
CA LYS A 126 -5.03 0.73 -7.56
C LYS A 126 -5.75 1.48 -6.43
N PRO A 127 -5.88 2.81 -6.53
CA PRO A 127 -6.53 3.57 -5.48
C PRO A 127 -8.04 3.31 -5.47
N VAL A 128 -8.64 3.31 -4.28
CA VAL A 128 -10.11 3.34 -4.13
C VAL A 128 -10.65 4.68 -4.62
N THR A 129 -10.02 5.77 -4.20
CA THR A 129 -10.32 7.13 -4.68
C THR A 129 -9.67 7.35 -6.06
N PRO A 130 -10.43 7.61 -7.13
CA PRO A 130 -9.86 7.76 -8.46
C PRO A 130 -8.78 8.85 -8.56
N PHE A 131 -7.86 8.69 -9.52
CA PHE A 131 -6.80 9.65 -9.87
C PHE A 131 -5.71 9.88 -8.81
N LEU A 132 -5.66 9.08 -7.75
CA LEU A 132 -4.56 9.11 -6.79
C LEU A 132 -3.38 8.25 -7.24
N ARG A 133 -2.19 8.64 -6.80
CA ARG A 133 -0.93 7.92 -7.03
C ARG A 133 -0.32 7.55 -5.70
N LEU A 134 0.04 6.28 -5.55
CA LEU A 134 0.79 5.80 -4.40
C LEU A 134 2.20 6.41 -4.44
N VAL A 135 2.55 7.20 -3.43
CA VAL A 135 3.87 7.82 -3.31
C VAL A 135 4.33 7.68 -1.87
N LYS A 136 5.49 7.04 -1.68
CA LYS A 136 6.16 7.01 -0.38
C LYS A 136 7.02 8.27 -0.23
N ARG A 137 6.69 9.15 0.71
CA ARG A 137 7.51 10.34 1.00
C ARG A 137 8.40 10.12 2.22
N ASN A 138 7.90 9.47 3.27
CA ASN A 138 8.69 9.17 4.44
C ASN A 138 9.30 7.77 4.34
N ILE A 139 10.57 7.69 3.94
CA ILE A 139 11.28 6.40 3.81
C ILE A 139 12.11 6.03 5.04
N LYS A 140 12.23 6.92 6.04
CA LYS A 140 13.06 6.67 7.23
C LYS A 140 12.24 5.94 8.28
N GLY A 141 12.54 4.66 8.49
CA GLY A 141 11.94 3.87 9.57
C GLY A 141 10.44 3.58 9.40
N SER A 142 9.90 3.71 8.19
CA SER A 142 8.47 3.52 7.91
C SER A 142 8.28 2.68 6.65
N PRO A 143 7.83 1.42 6.77
CA PRO A 143 7.40 0.62 5.63
C PRO A 143 5.98 1.01 5.17
N PHE A 144 5.53 0.46 4.05
CA PHE A 144 4.10 0.24 3.84
C PHE A 144 3.71 -1.11 4.44
N TYR A 145 2.57 -1.13 5.14
CA TYR A 145 1.96 -2.34 5.65
C TYR A 145 0.94 -2.84 4.63
N VAL A 146 1.30 -3.88 3.88
CA VAL A 146 0.41 -4.48 2.88
C VAL A 146 -0.31 -5.65 3.53
N HIS A 147 -1.63 -5.54 3.65
CA HIS A 147 -2.50 -6.60 4.12
C HIS A 147 -2.81 -7.54 2.97
N VAL A 148 -2.53 -8.82 3.14
CA VAL A 148 -2.92 -9.90 2.23
C VAL A 148 -4.03 -10.71 2.90
N GLU A 149 -5.16 -10.84 2.22
CA GLU A 149 -6.40 -11.38 2.77
C GLU A 149 -6.93 -12.51 1.88
N LEU A 150 -7.45 -13.55 2.53
CA LEU A 150 -7.99 -14.75 1.88
C LEU A 150 -9.49 -14.90 2.16
N TYR A 151 -10.26 -15.11 1.10
CA TYR A 151 -11.70 -15.35 1.13
C TYR A 151 -12.05 -16.64 0.38
N CYS A 152 -12.85 -17.53 0.98
CA CYS A 152 -13.38 -18.76 0.34
C CYS A 152 -14.60 -18.47 -0.55
N ARG A 153 -14.52 -17.42 -1.37
CA ARG A 153 -15.54 -17.02 -2.32
C ARG A 153 -14.97 -15.99 -3.28
N ILE A 154 -15.72 -15.66 -4.31
CA ILE A 154 -15.45 -14.49 -5.16
C ILE A 154 -15.89 -13.22 -4.42
N GLU A 155 -14.94 -12.33 -4.15
CA GLU A 155 -15.16 -11.03 -3.51
C GLU A 155 -14.98 -9.90 -4.53
N ILE A 156 -16.07 -9.18 -4.81
CA ILE A 156 -16.13 -8.13 -5.85
C ILE A 156 -16.15 -6.74 -5.23
N SER A 157 -16.39 -6.61 -3.91
CA SER A 157 -16.31 -5.32 -3.24
C SER A 157 -14.85 -4.84 -3.14
N SER A 158 -14.64 -3.53 -3.25
CA SER A 158 -13.36 -2.89 -2.90
C SER A 158 -13.15 -2.80 -1.38
N SER A 159 -14.25 -2.83 -0.62
CA SER A 159 -14.31 -2.83 0.84
C SER A 159 -15.27 -3.94 1.30
N PRO A 160 -14.78 -5.18 1.47
CA PRO A 160 -15.62 -6.29 1.92
C PRO A 160 -16.17 -6.02 3.33
N GLU A 161 -17.44 -6.34 3.55
CA GLU A 161 -18.07 -6.22 4.89
C GLU A 161 -17.72 -7.42 5.78
N ASP A 162 -17.61 -8.61 5.19
CA ASP A 162 -17.24 -9.80 5.94
C ASP A 162 -15.72 -9.86 6.19
N PRO A 163 -15.31 -10.38 7.35
CA PRO A 163 -13.90 -10.57 7.65
C PRO A 163 -13.28 -11.65 6.74
N PRO A 164 -11.97 -11.52 6.42
CA PRO A 164 -11.24 -12.57 5.73
C PRO A 164 -11.09 -13.81 6.62
N ILE A 165 -10.91 -14.97 6.00
CA ILE A 165 -10.73 -16.25 6.70
C ILE A 165 -9.31 -16.39 7.24
N ALA A 166 -8.35 -15.81 6.54
CA ALA A 166 -6.98 -15.64 6.99
C ALA A 166 -6.43 -14.31 6.46
N SER A 167 -5.54 -13.69 7.23
CA SER A 167 -4.84 -12.48 6.82
C SER A 167 -3.40 -12.49 7.28
N LYS A 168 -2.55 -11.82 6.50
CA LYS A 168 -1.13 -11.59 6.78
C LYS A 168 -0.77 -10.16 6.47
N ILE A 169 0.17 -9.61 7.21
CA ILE A 169 0.70 -8.27 6.97
C ILE A 169 2.13 -8.44 6.48
N VAL A 170 2.45 -7.76 5.38
CA VAL A 170 3.79 -7.71 4.79
C VAL A 170 4.31 -6.29 4.95
N GLU A 171 5.49 -6.16 5.56
CA GLU A 171 6.19 -4.90 5.62
C GLU A 171 7.02 -4.69 4.35
N ARG A 172 6.71 -3.64 3.60
CA ARG A 172 7.41 -3.27 2.35
C ARG A 172 8.22 -2.01 2.57
N TRP A 173 9.53 -2.19 2.67
CA TRP A 173 10.50 -1.13 3.00
C TRP A 173 11.04 -0.44 1.75
N TYR A 174 11.22 0.89 1.79
CA TYR A 174 11.84 1.67 0.71
C TYR A 174 13.31 2.03 0.99
N SER A 175 13.81 1.62 2.14
CA SER A 175 15.20 1.79 2.54
C SER A 175 15.52 0.70 3.55
N SER A 176 16.61 -0.02 3.33
CA SER A 176 17.16 -0.94 4.32
C SER A 176 17.52 -0.17 5.59
N PRO A 177 17.33 -0.75 6.79
CA PRO A 177 17.73 -0.14 8.06
C PRO A 177 19.23 0.20 8.15
N ARG A 178 20.04 -0.39 7.27
CA ARG A 178 21.50 -0.20 7.23
C ARG A 178 21.95 0.97 6.37
N VAL A 179 21.03 1.57 5.60
CA VAL A 179 21.32 2.74 4.76
C VAL A 179 21.37 3.97 5.64
N GLU A 180 22.45 4.74 5.50
CA GLU A 180 22.60 6.04 6.14
C GLU A 180 21.98 7.12 5.25
N ARG A 181 21.12 7.97 5.82
CA ARG A 181 20.56 9.15 5.13
C ARG A 181 21.20 10.42 5.68
N VAL A 182 21.90 11.15 4.83
CA VAL A 182 22.53 12.44 5.14
C VAL A 182 21.81 13.56 4.39
N GLN A 183 21.30 14.57 5.12
CA GLN A 183 20.71 15.75 4.49
C GLN A 183 21.81 16.63 3.90
N ILE A 184 21.68 17.01 2.62
CA ILE A 184 22.65 17.85 1.93
C ILE A 184 22.13 19.29 1.83
N ARG A 185 22.96 20.23 2.30
CA ARG A 185 22.78 21.69 2.22
C ARG A 185 24.15 22.34 1.97
N GLU A 186 24.76 22.00 0.85
CA GLU A 186 26.11 22.45 0.51
C GLU A 186 26.07 23.44 -0.66
N GLY A 187 26.54 24.67 -0.43
CA GLY A 187 26.35 25.76 -1.38
C GLY A 187 24.88 25.94 -1.71
N ARG A 188 24.53 25.82 -3.00
CA ARG A 188 23.13 25.86 -3.47
C ARG A 188 22.48 24.48 -3.57
N ILE A 189 23.24 23.39 -3.43
CA ILE A 189 22.75 22.01 -3.60
C ILE A 189 21.81 21.66 -2.45
N ARG A 190 20.61 21.16 -2.80
CA ARG A 190 19.61 20.68 -1.84
C ARG A 190 19.19 19.27 -2.20
N GLY A 191 19.35 18.35 -1.26
CA GLY A 191 19.07 16.95 -1.49
C GLY A 191 19.29 16.09 -0.26
N ALA A 192 19.25 14.78 -0.45
CA ALA A 192 19.61 13.81 0.56
C ALA A 192 20.50 12.74 -0.06
N LEU A 193 21.66 12.51 0.55
CA LEU A 193 22.59 11.46 0.17
C LEU A 193 22.28 10.20 0.97
N PHE A 194 22.12 9.09 0.26
CA PHE A 194 21.91 7.77 0.84
C PHE A 194 23.16 6.94 0.62
N LEU A 195 23.75 6.47 1.71
CA LEU A 195 24.98 5.69 1.70
C LEU A 195 24.70 4.25 2.14
N PRO A 196 25.19 3.26 1.39
CA PRO A 196 25.21 1.88 1.86
C PRO A 196 26.05 1.74 3.14
N GLN A 197 25.81 0.68 3.90
CA GLN A 197 26.68 0.35 5.02
C GLN A 197 28.05 -0.11 4.51
N GLY A 198 29.11 0.42 5.11
CA GLY A 198 30.50 0.02 4.82
C GLY A 198 31.45 1.22 4.75
N GLU A 199 32.71 0.91 4.46
CA GLU A 199 33.77 1.92 4.33
C GLU A 199 33.76 2.60 2.95
N GLY A 200 33.13 1.99 1.93
CA GLY A 200 33.18 2.46 0.55
C GLY A 200 34.52 2.15 -0.14
N PRO A 201 34.81 2.76 -1.30
CA PRO A 201 33.92 3.65 -2.04
C PRO A 201 32.78 2.88 -2.73
N PHE A 202 31.67 3.56 -2.98
CA PHE A 202 30.49 3.06 -3.65
C PHE A 202 30.32 3.73 -5.02
N PRO A 203 29.73 3.04 -6.02
CA PRO A 203 29.31 3.70 -7.24
C PRO A 203 28.26 4.79 -6.93
N GLY A 204 28.54 6.02 -7.37
CA GLY A 204 27.67 7.18 -7.15
C GLY A 204 26.58 7.32 -8.21
N VAL A 205 25.35 7.65 -7.80
CA VAL A 205 24.22 7.95 -8.68
C VAL A 205 23.52 9.23 -8.22
N ILE A 206 23.21 10.11 -9.16
CA ILE A 206 22.29 11.24 -8.92
C ILE A 206 20.89 10.83 -9.34
N ASP A 207 19.97 10.86 -8.38
CA ASP A 207 18.57 10.50 -8.54
C ASP A 207 17.70 11.77 -8.62
N MET A 208 17.07 11.98 -9.77
CA MET A 208 16.20 13.13 -10.04
C MET A 208 14.81 12.67 -10.46
N PHE A 209 13.79 13.31 -9.87
CA PHE A 209 12.40 13.17 -10.28
C PHE A 209 11.97 14.31 -11.20
N GLY A 210 10.85 14.13 -11.90
CA GLY A 210 10.33 15.12 -12.85
C GLY A 210 9.56 16.28 -12.19
N GLY A 211 8.57 16.81 -12.92
CA GLY A 211 7.85 18.05 -12.59
C GLY A 211 6.96 18.08 -11.34
N VAL A 212 7.09 17.12 -10.41
CA VAL A 212 6.40 17.18 -9.10
C VAL A 212 7.03 18.23 -8.19
N GLY A 213 8.33 18.50 -8.37
CA GLY A 213 9.10 19.34 -7.47
C GLY A 213 9.28 18.72 -6.08
N GLY A 214 9.95 19.44 -5.18
CA GLY A 214 10.27 18.91 -3.87
C GLY A 214 11.44 17.92 -3.91
N LEU A 215 11.60 17.19 -2.80
CA LEU A 215 12.58 16.11 -2.67
C LEU A 215 11.84 14.77 -2.51
N LEU A 216 12.06 13.85 -3.45
CA LEU A 216 11.54 12.48 -3.43
C LEU A 216 12.70 11.52 -3.27
N GLU A 217 12.63 10.68 -2.23
CA GLU A 217 13.81 9.95 -1.74
C GLU A 217 13.69 8.43 -1.94
N PHE A 218 12.48 7.94 -2.23
CA PHE A 218 12.17 6.51 -2.18
C PHE A 218 12.96 5.65 -3.16
N ARG A 219 13.38 6.20 -4.31
CA ARG A 219 14.26 5.49 -5.26
C ARG A 219 15.71 5.49 -4.78
N SER A 220 16.20 6.61 -4.25
CA SER A 220 17.55 6.68 -3.66
C SER A 220 17.73 5.75 -2.46
N GLY A 221 16.73 5.64 -1.59
CA GLY A 221 16.75 4.70 -0.47
C GLY A 221 16.91 3.24 -0.93
N LEU A 222 16.21 2.87 -2.01
CA LEU A 222 16.33 1.53 -2.61
C LEU A 222 17.69 1.33 -3.30
N LEU A 223 18.16 2.30 -4.09
CA LEU A 223 19.46 2.23 -4.75
C LEU A 223 20.60 2.06 -3.72
N ALA A 224 20.56 2.79 -2.61
CA ALA A 224 21.54 2.63 -1.54
C ALA A 224 21.43 1.30 -0.79
N SER A 225 20.22 0.73 -0.72
CA SER A 225 20.03 -0.62 -0.18
C SER A 225 20.71 -1.69 -1.05
N HIS A 226 20.95 -1.38 -2.33
CA HIS A 226 21.65 -2.23 -3.31
C HIS A 226 23.09 -1.79 -3.61
N GLY A 227 23.70 -0.96 -2.75
CA GLY A 227 25.13 -0.69 -2.79
C GLY A 227 25.57 0.55 -3.57
N PHE A 228 24.66 1.46 -3.92
CA PHE A 228 24.99 2.74 -4.57
C PHE A 228 25.00 3.91 -3.57
N ALA A 229 25.98 4.81 -3.67
CA ALA A 229 25.86 6.12 -3.03
C ALA A 229 24.89 6.97 -3.85
N SER A 230 23.64 7.11 -3.38
CA SER A 230 22.56 7.73 -4.16
C SER A 230 22.20 9.11 -3.64
N LEU A 231 22.41 10.14 -4.45
CA LEU A 231 22.01 11.52 -4.14
C LEU A 231 20.61 11.80 -4.71
N ALA A 232 19.60 11.82 -3.85
CA ALA A 232 18.29 12.38 -4.19
C ALA A 232 18.45 13.90 -4.32
N LEU A 233 18.31 14.44 -5.53
CA LEU A 233 18.56 15.85 -5.83
C LEU A 233 17.23 16.58 -6.11
N ALA A 234 16.94 17.59 -5.28
CA ALA A 234 15.89 18.55 -5.58
C ALA A 234 16.46 19.68 -6.45
N TYR A 235 15.64 20.28 -7.33
CA TYR A 235 16.08 21.40 -8.18
C TYR A 235 15.04 22.53 -8.28
N PHE A 236 13.84 22.34 -7.72
CA PHE A 236 12.84 23.39 -7.52
C PHE A 236 11.78 22.94 -6.48
N ALA A 237 10.99 23.88 -5.97
CA ALA A 237 9.92 23.70 -5.00
C ALA A 237 10.37 22.94 -3.73
N TYR A 238 11.59 23.19 -3.27
CA TYR A 238 12.16 22.55 -2.09
C TYR A 238 13.10 23.51 -1.34
N GLU A 239 12.86 23.70 -0.04
CA GLU A 239 13.61 24.62 0.80
C GLU A 239 13.74 26.04 0.19
N ASP A 240 14.96 26.52 -0.05
CA ASP A 240 15.31 27.83 -0.61
C ASP A 240 15.52 27.80 -2.13
N LEU A 241 15.21 26.68 -2.80
CA LEU A 241 15.22 26.60 -4.27
C LEU A 241 14.04 27.37 -4.88
N PRO A 242 14.10 27.72 -6.18
CA PRO A 242 13.00 28.38 -6.86
C PRO A 242 11.67 27.66 -6.67
N ASN A 243 10.59 28.41 -6.39
CA ASN A 243 9.27 27.81 -6.13
C ASN A 243 8.64 27.14 -7.37
N PHE A 244 9.05 27.54 -8.57
CA PHE A 244 8.52 27.04 -9.83
C PHE A 244 9.67 26.66 -10.77
N LEU A 245 9.41 25.68 -11.63
CA LEU A 245 10.35 25.30 -12.67
C LEU A 245 10.34 26.37 -13.78
N GLY A 246 11.40 27.16 -13.85
CA GLY A 246 11.66 28.14 -14.90
C GLY A 246 12.86 27.73 -15.74
N ASP A 247 13.76 28.68 -16.01
CA ASP A 247 15.02 28.41 -16.70
C ASP A 247 15.91 27.49 -15.84
N VAL A 248 16.43 26.44 -16.48
CA VAL A 248 17.27 25.43 -15.82
C VAL A 248 18.74 25.80 -15.96
N ASP A 249 19.36 26.24 -14.88
CA ASP A 249 20.81 26.48 -14.81
C ASP A 249 21.56 25.15 -14.69
N LEU A 250 22.16 24.68 -15.78
CA LEU A 250 22.91 23.41 -15.79
C LEU A 250 24.10 23.39 -14.83
N LYS A 251 24.63 24.56 -14.45
CA LYS A 251 25.73 24.64 -13.47
C LYS A 251 25.32 24.10 -12.11
N TYR A 252 24.04 24.21 -11.73
CA TYR A 252 23.50 23.61 -10.52
C TYR A 252 23.75 22.09 -10.46
N PHE A 253 23.53 21.41 -11.59
CA PHE A 253 23.67 19.96 -11.69
C PHE A 253 25.15 19.55 -11.82
N GLU A 254 25.97 20.40 -12.43
CA GLU A 254 27.43 20.23 -12.43
C GLU A 254 28.00 20.33 -11.00
N GLU A 255 27.57 21.33 -10.21
CA GLU A 255 27.92 21.47 -8.79
C GLU A 255 27.55 20.20 -8.02
N ALA A 256 26.34 19.65 -8.22
CA ALA A 256 25.88 18.41 -7.59
C ALA A 256 26.70 17.17 -8.02
N ALA A 257 27.06 17.08 -9.31
CA ALA A 257 27.92 16.02 -9.82
C ALA A 257 29.33 16.08 -9.21
N GLN A 258 29.93 17.27 -9.15
CA GLN A 258 31.23 17.48 -8.51
C GLN A 258 31.18 17.16 -7.01
N PHE A 259 30.13 17.58 -6.31
CA PHE A 259 29.91 17.23 -4.91
C PHE A 259 29.91 15.72 -4.70
N LEU A 260 29.15 14.96 -5.51
CA LEU A 260 29.09 13.50 -5.38
C LEU A 260 30.42 12.84 -5.76
N CYS A 261 31.09 13.30 -6.82
CA CYS A 261 32.40 12.77 -7.22
C CYS A 261 33.51 13.01 -6.20
N ASN A 262 33.43 14.11 -5.45
CA ASN A 262 34.41 14.46 -4.42
C ASN A 262 34.08 13.82 -3.05
N HIS A 263 32.94 13.14 -2.93
CA HIS A 263 32.56 12.47 -1.70
C HIS A 263 33.54 11.30 -1.41
N PRO A 264 34.03 11.14 -0.15
CA PRO A 264 35.08 10.18 0.16
C PRO A 264 34.63 8.70 0.13
N LYS A 265 33.33 8.45 0.21
CA LYS A 265 32.70 7.13 0.12
C LYS A 265 31.89 7.01 -1.15
#